data_AF-A0A1S1LJP5-F1
#
_entry.id   AF-A0A1S1LJP5-F1
#
_cell.length_a   1.000
_cell.length_b   1.000
_cell.length_c   1.000
_cell.angle_alpha   90.00
_cell.angle_beta   90.00
_cell.angle_gamma   90.00
#
_symmetry.space_group_name_H-M   'P 1'
#
loop_
_entity.id
_entity.type
_entity.pdbx_description
1 polymer ?
#
loop_
_entity_poly.entity_id
_entity_poly.type
_entity_poly.pdbx_seq_one_letter_code
_entity_poly.pdbx_strand_id
1 'polypeptide(L)'
;MEAYLYSQHLGDTPLLLTEALIDISDLASRGVLDQNSSVWISAHSPKPDMWMLTERSSYAYIHQARTPGFVRVNKSGIRWATDWDSTLGNAALTLAAKEITVSDEDDVNITLIVKHRVQGQSVTIIKPDGTKGKLTGGCYTFGGFTVIDLLSYESRPLREADSYERNHANHMGAHHILRSVPKNKRRELSRYIDAMRFPISDQELAALQDVHLQMRSISANFVSNLRARFAERGAPDDLLSGGQVVTDG
;
A
#
# COMPACT_ATOMS: atom_id res chain seq x y z
N MET A 1 5.51 -7.85 15.24
CA MET A 1 4.55 -7.70 14.13
C MET A 1 4.18 -9.10 13.68
N GLU A 2 2.94 -9.30 13.26
CA GLU A 2 2.45 -10.62 12.83
C GLU A 2 2.07 -10.60 11.37
N ALA A 3 2.51 -11.61 10.62
CA ALA A 3 2.07 -11.83 9.26
C ALA A 3 1.38 -13.18 9.15
N TYR A 4 0.14 -13.20 8.69
CA TYR A 4 -0.59 -14.40 8.34
C TYR A 4 -0.41 -14.63 6.84
N LEU A 5 0.26 -15.72 6.47
CA LEU A 5 0.67 -16.00 5.10
C LEU A 5 0.05 -17.30 4.61
N TYR A 6 -0.63 -17.24 3.47
CA TYR A 6 -1.20 -18.43 2.84
C TYR A 6 -0.63 -18.67 1.44
N SER A 7 -0.26 -19.94 1.21
CA SER A 7 0.36 -20.46 0.01
C SER A 7 -0.25 -21.84 -0.37
N GLN A 8 -0.38 -22.13 -1.67
CA GLN A 8 -0.84 -23.36 -2.30
C GLN A 8 0.30 -23.93 -3.15
N HIS A 9 0.54 -25.22 -2.97
CA HIS A 9 1.69 -25.96 -3.48
C HIS A 9 1.87 -25.97 -5.03
N LEU A 10 0.92 -25.46 -5.81
CA LEU A 10 0.90 -25.59 -7.29
C LEU A 10 0.87 -24.26 -8.06
N GLY A 11 1.01 -23.12 -7.39
CA GLY A 11 0.99 -21.79 -8.05
C GLY A 11 1.94 -20.75 -7.46
N ASP A 12 2.55 -21.03 -6.31
CA ASP A 12 3.40 -20.05 -5.65
C ASP A 12 4.83 -20.11 -6.12
N THR A 13 5.28 -18.98 -6.64
CA THR A 13 6.71 -18.71 -6.73
C THR A 13 7.13 -17.98 -5.46
N PRO A 14 8.33 -18.27 -4.90
CA PRO A 14 8.91 -17.46 -3.83
C PRO A 14 8.94 -15.95 -4.15
N LEU A 15 8.84 -15.58 -5.43
CA LEU A 15 8.81 -14.20 -5.92
C LEU A 15 7.54 -13.44 -5.50
N LEU A 16 6.36 -14.07 -5.51
CA LEU A 16 5.11 -13.40 -5.10
C LEU A 16 5.11 -13.03 -3.61
N LEU A 17 5.64 -13.93 -2.77
CA LEU A 17 5.82 -13.65 -1.35
C LEU A 17 6.91 -12.58 -1.13
N THR A 18 7.95 -12.57 -1.96
CA THR A 18 9.00 -11.55 -1.90
C THR A 18 8.44 -10.13 -2.10
N GLU A 19 7.57 -9.92 -3.08
CA GLU A 19 6.96 -8.59 -3.31
C GLU A 19 6.13 -8.12 -2.11
N ALA A 20 5.34 -9.02 -1.51
CA ALA A 20 4.57 -8.71 -0.31
C ALA A 20 5.47 -8.36 0.89
N LEU A 21 6.59 -9.07 1.06
CA LEU A 21 7.57 -8.78 2.12
C LEU A 21 8.31 -7.46 1.88
N ILE A 22 8.62 -7.11 0.62
CA ILE A 22 9.17 -5.79 0.24
C ILE A 22 8.18 -4.69 0.64
N ASP A 23 6.90 -4.88 0.35
CA ASP A 23 5.87 -3.91 0.70
C ASP A 23 5.69 -3.79 2.22
N ILE A 24 5.65 -4.89 2.98
CA ILE A 24 5.66 -4.86 4.45
C ILE A 24 6.88 -4.07 4.98
N SER A 25 8.06 -4.36 4.45
CA SER A 25 9.31 -3.68 4.84
C SER A 25 9.24 -2.17 4.56
N ASP A 26 8.74 -1.77 3.40
CA ASP A 26 8.57 -0.35 3.05
C ASP A 26 7.55 0.34 3.97
N LEU A 27 6.42 -0.30 4.27
CA LEU A 27 5.41 0.22 5.20
C LEU A 27 5.95 0.35 6.63
N ALA A 28 6.67 -0.65 7.11
CA ALA A 28 7.32 -0.63 8.43
C ALA A 28 8.40 0.45 8.50
N SER A 29 9.22 0.61 7.46
CA SER A 29 10.27 1.65 7.40
C SER A 29 9.71 3.08 7.42
N ARG A 30 8.44 3.23 7.03
CA ARG A 30 7.70 4.50 7.07
C ARG A 30 6.84 4.65 8.32
N GLY A 31 6.84 3.65 9.20
CA GLY A 31 6.02 3.64 10.41
C GLY A 31 4.52 3.59 10.14
N VAL A 32 4.11 3.09 8.96
CA VAL A 32 2.70 2.73 8.69
C VAL A 32 2.35 1.44 9.43
N LEU A 33 3.31 0.52 9.53
CA LEU A 33 3.24 -0.68 10.35
C LEU A 33 4.26 -0.59 11.49
N ASP A 34 3.91 -1.20 12.62
CA ASP A 34 4.78 -1.33 13.79
C ASP A 34 4.77 -2.77 14.35
N GLN A 35 5.43 -2.98 15.49
CA GLN A 35 5.49 -4.29 16.13
C GLN A 35 4.14 -4.80 16.66
N ASN A 36 3.18 -3.91 16.88
CA ASN A 36 1.82 -4.26 17.34
C ASN A 36 0.86 -4.50 16.17
N SER A 37 1.32 -4.29 14.94
CA SER A 37 0.52 -4.48 13.75
C SER A 37 0.43 -5.96 13.37
N SER A 38 -0.69 -6.33 12.73
CA SER A 38 -0.90 -7.65 12.13
C SER A 38 -1.32 -7.47 10.67
N VAL A 39 -0.80 -8.30 9.78
CA VAL A 39 -1.13 -8.29 8.35
C VAL A 39 -1.54 -9.69 7.88
N TRP A 40 -2.54 -9.76 7.00
CA TRP A 40 -3.01 -11.00 6.39
C TRP A 40 -2.82 -10.91 4.88
N ILE A 41 -2.04 -11.83 4.33
CA ILE A 41 -1.59 -11.78 2.94
C ILE A 41 -1.87 -13.12 2.27
N SER A 42 -2.62 -13.07 1.17
CA SER A 42 -2.78 -14.19 0.27
C SER A 42 -1.67 -14.14 -0.78
N ALA A 43 -0.67 -15.03 -0.70
CA ALA A 43 0.43 -15.06 -1.69
C ALA A 43 -0.05 -15.31 -3.14
N HIS A 44 -1.23 -15.92 -3.29
CA HIS A 44 -1.91 -16.15 -4.58
C HIS A 44 -2.58 -14.92 -5.17
N SER A 45 -2.66 -13.84 -4.41
CA SER A 45 -3.38 -12.67 -4.89
C SER A 45 -2.63 -12.09 -6.10
N PRO A 46 -3.28 -11.94 -7.27
CA PRO A 46 -2.68 -11.21 -8.38
C PRO A 46 -2.63 -9.70 -8.10
N LYS A 47 -3.18 -9.26 -6.96
CA LYS A 47 -3.24 -7.88 -6.52
C LYS A 47 -2.26 -7.69 -5.35
N PRO A 48 -1.54 -6.57 -5.28
CA PRO A 48 -0.70 -6.21 -4.13
C PRO A 48 -1.59 -5.70 -2.98
N ASP A 49 -2.37 -6.61 -2.40
CA ASP A 49 -3.31 -6.30 -1.35
C ASP A 49 -3.17 -7.20 -0.12
N MET A 50 -3.62 -6.67 1.00
CA MET A 50 -3.57 -7.33 2.30
C MET A 50 -4.72 -6.85 3.16
N TRP A 51 -5.04 -7.59 4.21
CA TRP A 51 -5.74 -7.01 5.35
C TRP A 51 -4.71 -6.54 6.37
N MET A 52 -4.90 -5.38 6.98
CA MET A 52 -4.01 -4.83 8.01
C MET A 52 -4.79 -4.46 9.26
N LEU A 53 -4.20 -4.77 10.40
CA LEU A 53 -4.53 -4.21 11.70
C LEU A 53 -3.38 -3.31 12.12
N THR A 54 -3.63 -2.00 12.16
CA THR A 54 -2.76 -1.01 12.81
C THR A 54 -3.51 -0.40 13.99
N GLU A 55 -3.95 0.84 13.87
CA GLU A 55 -4.92 1.47 14.79
C GLU A 55 -6.37 1.06 14.50
N ARG A 56 -6.60 0.52 13.29
CA ARG A 56 -7.88 0.08 12.75
C ARG A 56 -7.68 -1.11 11.80
N SER A 57 -8.65 -2.01 11.81
CA SER A 57 -8.81 -3.11 10.87
C SER A 57 -9.24 -2.56 9.50
N SER A 58 -8.41 -2.74 8.47
CA SER A 58 -8.71 -2.26 7.11
C SER A 58 -8.15 -3.17 6.02
N TYR A 59 -8.85 -3.20 4.88
CA TYR A 59 -8.30 -3.73 3.64
C TYR A 59 -7.32 -2.71 3.05
N ALA A 60 -6.10 -3.13 2.76
CA ALA A 60 -5.08 -2.28 2.19
C ALA A 60 -4.72 -2.74 0.77
N TYR A 61 -4.63 -1.77 -0.15
CA TYR A 61 -4.15 -1.99 -1.51
C TYR A 61 -2.96 -1.07 -1.78
N ILE A 62 -1.85 -1.65 -2.26
CA ILE A 62 -0.62 -0.92 -2.53
C ILE A 62 -0.53 -0.64 -4.02
N HIS A 63 -0.82 0.61 -4.40
CA HIS A 63 -0.74 1.06 -5.78
C HIS A 63 0.66 1.57 -6.11
N GLN A 64 1.41 0.77 -6.87
CA GLN A 64 2.71 1.18 -7.41
C GLN A 64 2.51 2.05 -8.66
N ALA A 65 2.76 3.36 -8.52
CA ALA A 65 2.59 4.33 -9.59
C ALA A 65 3.93 4.97 -9.98
N ARG A 66 4.04 5.43 -11.23
CA ARG A 66 5.21 6.23 -11.65
C ARG A 66 5.15 7.66 -11.10
N THR A 67 3.94 8.21 -11.05
CA THR A 67 3.62 9.57 -10.60
C THR A 67 2.62 9.51 -9.43
N PRO A 68 2.50 10.57 -8.61
CA PRO A 68 1.54 10.61 -7.51
C PRO A 68 0.09 10.48 -7.98
N GLY A 69 -0.28 11.16 -9.08
CA GLY A 69 -1.62 11.12 -9.65
C GLY A 69 -2.69 11.79 -8.78
N PHE A 70 -3.95 11.45 -9.07
CA PHE A 70 -5.15 12.01 -8.46
C PHE A 70 -5.98 10.90 -7.83
N VAL A 71 -6.41 11.11 -6.59
CA VAL A 71 -7.27 10.18 -5.86
C VAL A 71 -8.59 10.83 -5.51
N ARG A 72 -9.67 10.32 -6.09
CA ARG A 72 -11.03 10.69 -5.72
C ARG A 72 -11.55 9.76 -4.64
N VAL A 73 -11.97 10.35 -3.52
CA VAL A 73 -12.57 9.63 -2.40
C VAL A 73 -14.01 10.08 -2.24
N ASN A 74 -14.94 9.13 -2.23
CA ASN A 74 -16.34 9.39 -1.99
C ASN A 74 -16.96 8.28 -1.13
N LYS A 75 -18.26 8.36 -0.85
CA LYS A 75 -18.97 7.35 -0.03
C LYS A 75 -18.97 5.94 -0.65
N SER A 76 -18.78 5.84 -1.97
CA SER A 76 -18.81 4.57 -2.70
C SER A 76 -17.44 3.90 -2.83
N GLY A 77 -16.35 4.63 -2.59
CA GLY A 77 -15.01 4.09 -2.79
C GLY A 77 -13.91 5.12 -3.02
N ILE A 78 -12.75 4.56 -3.37
CA ILE A 78 -11.54 5.27 -3.77
C ILE A 78 -11.29 5.00 -5.25
N ARG A 79 -10.93 6.03 -6.01
CA ARG A 79 -10.50 5.92 -7.41
C ARG A 79 -9.20 6.65 -7.63
N TRP A 80 -8.22 6.01 -8.26
CA TRP A 80 -6.94 6.62 -8.63
C TRP A 80 -6.82 6.72 -10.16
N ALA A 81 -6.28 7.84 -10.64
CA ALA A 81 -5.91 8.05 -12.03
C ALA A 81 -4.71 9.00 -12.16
N THR A 82 -4.14 9.09 -13.37
CA THR A 82 -3.01 9.98 -13.67
C THR A 82 -3.39 11.45 -13.75
N ASP A 83 -4.66 11.74 -14.04
CA ASP A 83 -5.22 13.08 -14.16
C ASP A 83 -6.58 13.18 -13.44
N TRP A 84 -7.07 14.41 -13.28
CA TRP A 84 -8.28 14.72 -12.51
C TRP A 84 -9.54 14.09 -13.10
N ASP A 85 -9.74 14.22 -14.41
CA ASP A 85 -10.99 13.85 -15.10
C ASP A 85 -11.12 12.34 -15.27
N SER A 86 -10.00 11.66 -15.49
CA SER A 86 -9.94 10.20 -15.56
C SER A 86 -10.47 9.53 -14.28
N THR A 87 -10.42 10.20 -13.12
CA THR A 87 -11.02 9.66 -11.88
C THR A 87 -12.55 9.48 -11.95
N LEU A 88 -13.24 10.14 -12.88
CA LEU A 88 -14.71 10.08 -13.01
C LEU A 88 -15.17 8.86 -13.80
N GLY A 89 -14.52 8.55 -14.93
CA GLY A 89 -14.98 7.52 -15.88
C GLY A 89 -13.96 6.45 -16.26
N ASN A 90 -12.66 6.76 -16.21
CA ASN A 90 -11.58 5.90 -16.71
C ASN A 90 -10.47 5.73 -15.66
N ALA A 91 -10.87 5.54 -14.40
CA ALA A 91 -9.92 5.40 -13.31
C ALA A 91 -9.09 4.13 -13.51
N ALA A 92 -7.76 4.25 -13.42
CA ALA A 92 -6.86 3.11 -13.56
C ALA A 92 -7.00 2.12 -12.39
N LEU A 93 -7.46 2.61 -11.23
CA LEU A 93 -7.78 1.79 -10.06
C LEU A 93 -9.08 2.27 -9.43
N THR A 94 -9.97 1.34 -9.10
CA THR A 94 -11.16 1.58 -8.29
C THR A 94 -11.19 0.56 -7.15
N LEU A 95 -11.41 1.05 -5.93
CA LEU A 95 -11.62 0.24 -4.73
C LEU A 95 -12.99 0.62 -4.15
N ALA A 96 -13.90 -0.34 -4.08
CA ALA A 96 -15.23 -0.14 -3.50
C ALA A 96 -15.49 -1.19 -2.42
N ALA A 97 -16.11 -0.78 -1.31
CA ALA A 97 -16.38 -1.68 -0.18
C ALA A 97 -17.09 -2.96 -0.61
N LYS A 98 -18.13 -2.83 -1.45
CA LYS A 98 -18.90 -3.95 -2.01
C LYS A 98 -18.10 -5.01 -2.78
N GLU A 99 -16.89 -4.68 -3.24
CA GLU A 99 -16.01 -5.59 -4.00
C GLU A 99 -15.04 -6.34 -3.07
N ILE A 100 -14.94 -5.89 -1.82
CA ILE A 100 -13.99 -6.37 -0.81
C ILE A 100 -14.72 -7.08 0.33
N THR A 101 -15.93 -6.64 0.67
CA THR A 101 -16.78 -7.21 1.72
C THR A 101 -17.11 -8.68 1.45
N VAL A 102 -17.01 -9.51 2.50
CA VAL A 102 -17.33 -10.95 2.44
C VAL A 102 -18.68 -11.26 3.09
N SER A 103 -19.18 -10.33 3.92
CA SER A 103 -20.49 -10.31 4.57
C SER A 103 -21.27 -9.07 4.11
N ASP A 104 -22.59 -9.04 4.31
CA ASP A 104 -23.44 -7.84 4.15
C ASP A 104 -23.14 -6.76 5.24
N GLU A 105 -21.95 -6.81 5.87
CA GLU A 105 -21.54 -5.86 6.90
C GLU A 105 -20.96 -4.61 6.25
N ASP A 106 -21.54 -3.47 6.61
CA ASP A 106 -21.18 -2.14 6.09
C ASP A 106 -19.86 -1.58 6.67
N ASP A 107 -19.18 -2.29 7.58
CA ASP A 107 -18.03 -1.78 8.33
C ASP A 107 -16.67 -2.21 7.74
N VAL A 108 -16.49 -1.97 6.44
CA VAL A 108 -15.19 -2.20 5.78
C VAL A 108 -14.44 -0.89 5.60
N ASN A 109 -13.32 -0.79 6.31
CA ASN A 109 -12.34 0.25 6.07
C ASN A 109 -11.42 -0.14 4.91
N ILE A 110 -11.14 0.81 4.03
CA ILE A 110 -10.22 0.63 2.89
C ILE A 110 -9.10 1.65 2.99
N THR A 111 -7.87 1.19 2.85
CA THR A 111 -6.67 2.01 2.79
C THR A 111 -6.02 1.84 1.41
N LEU A 112 -6.02 2.89 0.59
CA LEU A 112 -5.20 2.96 -0.62
C LEU A 112 -3.84 3.52 -0.24
N ILE A 113 -2.77 2.76 -0.47
CA ILE A 113 -1.40 3.20 -0.27
C ILE A 113 -0.78 3.46 -1.64
N VAL A 114 -0.45 4.70 -1.95
CA VAL A 114 0.18 5.09 -3.22
C VAL A 114 1.69 5.15 -3.04
N LYS A 115 2.40 4.27 -3.75
CA LYS A 115 3.86 4.18 -3.78
C LYS A 115 4.35 4.73 -5.12
N HIS A 116 4.84 5.97 -5.14
CA HIS A 116 5.41 6.61 -6.33
C HIS A 116 6.86 7.05 -6.13
N ARG A 117 7.50 7.50 -7.23
CA ARG A 117 8.95 7.79 -7.27
C ARG A 117 9.30 9.28 -7.35
N VAL A 118 8.30 10.15 -7.51
CA VAL A 118 8.51 11.60 -7.68
C VAL A 118 8.65 12.31 -6.33
N GLN A 119 9.88 12.70 -5.98
CA GLN A 119 10.16 13.49 -4.77
C GLN A 119 9.59 14.90 -4.86
N GLY A 120 9.19 15.47 -3.72
CA GLY A 120 8.66 16.83 -3.62
C GLY A 120 7.24 17.00 -4.17
N GLN A 121 6.62 15.94 -4.67
CA GLN A 121 5.22 15.91 -5.07
C GLN A 121 4.44 14.93 -4.22
N SER A 122 3.13 15.17 -4.12
CA SER A 122 2.21 14.28 -3.41
C SER A 122 0.97 13.99 -4.24
N VAL A 123 0.27 12.93 -3.88
CA VAL A 123 -1.05 12.58 -4.41
C VAL A 123 -2.00 13.77 -4.25
N THR A 124 -2.72 14.11 -5.31
CA THR A 124 -3.79 15.11 -5.22
C THR A 124 -5.10 14.44 -4.82
N ILE A 125 -5.64 14.81 -3.66
CA ILE A 125 -6.94 14.32 -3.20
C ILE A 125 -8.06 15.12 -3.83
N ILE A 126 -9.11 14.44 -4.27
CA ILE A 126 -10.38 15.02 -4.72
C ILE A 126 -11.48 14.58 -3.76
N LYS A 127 -12.08 15.57 -3.10
CA LYS A 127 -13.16 15.40 -2.13
C LYS A 127 -14.49 15.01 -2.81
N PRO A 128 -15.48 14.53 -2.04
CA PRO A 128 -16.81 14.21 -2.57
C PRO A 128 -17.51 15.38 -3.27
N ASP A 129 -17.24 16.61 -2.83
CA ASP A 129 -17.78 17.85 -3.42
C ASP A 129 -17.03 18.29 -4.70
N GLY A 130 -16.02 17.53 -5.14
CA GLY A 130 -15.22 17.87 -6.31
C GLY A 130 -14.14 18.93 -6.05
N THR A 131 -13.85 19.28 -4.80
CA THR A 131 -12.75 20.21 -4.48
C THR A 131 -11.46 19.48 -4.12
N LYS A 132 -10.32 20.20 -4.11
CA LYS A 132 -9.04 19.64 -3.66
C LYS A 132 -9.08 19.35 -2.15
N GLY A 133 -8.67 18.14 -1.79
CA GLY A 133 -8.39 17.74 -0.41
C GLY A 133 -6.94 18.02 -0.02
N LYS A 134 -6.71 18.20 1.28
CA LYS A 134 -5.36 18.38 1.84
C LYS A 134 -4.93 17.08 2.52
N LEU A 135 -3.76 16.56 2.15
CA LEU A 135 -3.08 15.52 2.90
C LEU A 135 -2.51 16.13 4.20
N THR A 136 -2.65 15.42 5.31
CA THR A 136 -2.03 15.76 6.60
C THR A 136 -1.06 14.64 6.95
N GLY A 137 0.23 14.94 7.05
CA GLY A 137 1.29 13.93 7.25
C GLY A 137 1.29 12.83 6.17
N GLY A 138 1.02 13.20 4.91
CA GLY A 138 0.89 12.25 3.80
C GLY A 138 -0.37 11.37 3.84
N CYS A 139 -1.34 11.66 4.71
CA CYS A 139 -2.58 10.88 4.86
C CYS A 139 -3.84 11.73 4.63
N TYR A 140 -4.88 11.13 4.04
CA TYR A 140 -6.22 11.68 3.97
C TYR A 140 -7.26 10.60 4.27
N THR A 141 -8.22 10.90 5.14
CA THR A 141 -9.28 9.97 5.52
C THR A 141 -10.64 10.63 5.34
N PHE A 142 -11.59 9.89 4.77
CA PHE A 142 -12.99 10.28 4.64
C PHE A 142 -13.89 9.06 4.86
N GLY A 143 -14.66 9.06 5.96
CA GLY A 143 -15.44 7.88 6.36
C GLY A 143 -14.52 6.68 6.63
N GLY A 144 -14.87 5.52 6.06
CA GLY A 144 -14.04 4.30 6.11
C GLY A 144 -12.91 4.25 5.08
N PHE A 145 -12.68 5.32 4.30
CA PHE A 145 -11.66 5.33 3.23
C PHE A 145 -10.45 6.17 3.63
N THR A 146 -9.27 5.58 3.55
CA THR A 146 -7.99 6.23 3.83
C THR A 146 -7.09 6.16 2.60
N VAL A 147 -6.37 7.24 2.33
CA VAL A 147 -5.35 7.34 1.30
C VAL A 147 -4.05 7.73 1.97
N ILE A 148 -3.01 6.92 1.75
CA ILE A 148 -1.65 7.17 2.22
C ILE A 148 -0.78 7.39 0.99
N ASP A 149 -0.19 8.57 0.90
CA ASP A 149 0.94 8.82 0.03
C ASP A 149 2.21 8.38 0.77
N LEU A 150 2.75 7.22 0.39
CA LEU A 150 3.82 6.59 1.15
C LEU A 150 5.12 7.40 1.16
N LEU A 151 5.38 8.19 0.12
CA LEU A 151 6.60 8.97 -0.01
C LEU A 151 6.60 10.17 0.93
N SER A 152 5.43 10.82 1.07
CA SER A 152 5.20 11.96 1.96
C SER A 152 4.62 11.61 3.32
N TYR A 153 4.43 10.32 3.62
CA TYR A 153 3.90 9.87 4.90
C TYR A 153 4.85 10.22 6.04
N GLU A 154 4.30 10.90 7.03
CA GLU A 154 4.98 11.23 8.28
C GLU A 154 4.53 10.23 9.34
N SER A 155 5.48 9.44 9.85
CA SER A 155 5.20 8.44 10.88
C SER A 155 4.60 9.13 12.11
N ARG A 156 3.53 8.53 12.62
CA ARG A 156 2.88 8.91 13.88
C ARG A 156 2.80 7.69 14.79
N PRO A 157 2.82 7.87 16.12
CA PRO A 157 2.53 6.77 17.04
C PRO A 157 1.16 6.16 16.71
N LEU A 158 1.12 4.85 16.49
CA LEU A 158 -0.13 4.14 16.26
C LEU A 158 -0.85 3.98 17.60
N ARG A 159 -2.16 4.30 17.61
CA ARG A 159 -3.01 3.97 18.75
C ARG A 159 -3.09 2.46 18.85
N GLU A 160 -3.00 1.93 20.06
CA GLU A 160 -3.25 0.52 20.30
C GLU A 160 -4.69 0.16 19.88
N ALA A 161 -4.82 -0.88 19.05
CA ALA A 161 -6.11 -1.41 18.64
C ALA A 161 -6.89 -1.94 19.85
N ASP A 162 -8.16 -1.60 19.96
CA ASP A 162 -9.03 -2.19 20.98
C ASP A 162 -9.44 -3.63 20.60
N SER A 163 -10.19 -4.28 21.50
CA SER A 163 -10.66 -5.66 21.28
C SER A 163 -11.59 -5.78 20.07
N TYR A 164 -12.33 -4.72 19.74
CA TYR A 164 -13.24 -4.73 18.59
C TYR A 164 -12.42 -4.77 17.30
N GLU A 165 -11.44 -3.88 17.14
CA GLU A 165 -10.57 -3.85 15.97
C GLU A 165 -9.78 -5.14 15.78
N ARG A 166 -9.28 -5.74 16.87
CA ARG A 166 -8.58 -7.03 16.83
C ARG A 166 -9.48 -8.17 16.37
N ASN A 167 -10.69 -8.27 16.94
CA ASN A 167 -11.65 -9.30 16.55
C ASN A 167 -12.11 -9.13 15.10
N HIS A 168 -12.37 -7.88 14.70
CA HIS A 168 -12.73 -7.54 13.33
C HIS A 168 -11.60 -7.90 12.35
N ALA A 169 -10.34 -7.57 12.67
CA ALA A 169 -9.19 -7.91 11.83
C ALA A 169 -8.95 -9.42 11.74
N ASN A 170 -9.08 -10.15 12.85
CA ASN A 170 -8.96 -11.62 12.83
C ASN A 170 -10.03 -12.26 11.93
N HIS A 171 -11.27 -11.76 12.00
CA HIS A 171 -12.35 -12.24 11.14
C HIS A 171 -12.09 -11.91 9.67
N MET A 172 -11.91 -10.62 9.35
CA MET A 172 -11.79 -10.15 7.98
C MET A 172 -10.48 -10.57 7.32
N GLY A 173 -9.38 -10.59 8.08
CA GLY A 173 -8.08 -11.07 7.62
C GLY A 173 -8.06 -12.55 7.26
N ALA A 174 -8.71 -13.39 8.08
CA ALA A 174 -8.89 -14.81 7.75
C ALA A 174 -9.73 -14.99 6.47
N HIS A 175 -10.79 -14.21 6.32
CA HIS A 175 -11.60 -14.21 5.11
C HIS A 175 -10.83 -13.72 3.89
N HIS A 176 -10.01 -12.68 4.03
CA HIS A 176 -9.16 -12.13 2.99
C HIS A 176 -8.19 -13.20 2.46
N ILE A 177 -7.48 -13.89 3.36
CA ILE A 177 -6.56 -14.98 3.00
C ILE A 177 -7.27 -16.09 2.23
N LEU A 178 -8.46 -16.49 2.70
CA LEU A 178 -9.18 -17.62 2.14
C LEU A 178 -10.02 -17.28 0.90
N ARG A 179 -10.00 -16.03 0.43
CA ARG A 179 -10.86 -15.60 -0.70
C ARG A 179 -10.51 -16.31 -2.02
N SER A 180 -9.23 -16.62 -2.22
CA SER A 180 -8.71 -17.34 -3.39
C SER A 180 -8.93 -18.86 -3.28
N VAL A 181 -9.27 -19.35 -2.09
CA VAL A 181 -9.53 -20.76 -1.82
C VAL A 181 -10.95 -21.15 -2.29
N PRO A 182 -11.13 -22.31 -2.93
CA PRO A 182 -12.46 -22.84 -3.24
C PRO A 182 -13.36 -22.95 -2.01
N LYS A 183 -14.64 -22.52 -2.11
CA LYS A 183 -15.58 -22.42 -0.97
C LYS A 183 -15.69 -23.72 -0.16
N ASN A 184 -15.66 -24.88 -0.81
CA ASN A 184 -15.73 -26.19 -0.15
C ASN A 184 -14.50 -26.53 0.71
N LYS A 185 -13.35 -25.90 0.48
CA LYS A 185 -12.11 -26.09 1.27
C LYS A 185 -11.89 -25.02 2.34
N ARG A 186 -12.58 -23.87 2.24
CA ARG A 186 -12.40 -22.74 3.17
C ARG A 186 -12.65 -23.13 4.63
N ARG A 187 -13.72 -23.89 4.91
CA ARG A 187 -14.09 -24.30 6.28
C ARG A 187 -13.06 -25.22 6.92
N GLU A 188 -12.39 -26.03 6.11
CA GLU A 188 -11.34 -26.92 6.59
C GLU A 188 -10.05 -26.13 6.83
N LEU A 189 -9.64 -25.30 5.86
CA LEU A 189 -8.44 -24.47 5.97
C LEU A 189 -8.53 -23.40 7.06
N SER A 190 -9.72 -22.85 7.34
CA SER A 190 -9.91 -21.85 8.40
C SER A 190 -9.57 -22.39 9.79
N ARG A 191 -9.60 -23.72 10.00
CA ARG A 191 -9.19 -24.34 11.26
C ARG A 191 -7.68 -24.28 11.51
N TYR A 192 -6.91 -24.01 10.45
CA TYR A 192 -5.45 -23.93 10.49
C TYR A 192 -4.95 -22.49 10.34
N ILE A 193 -5.82 -21.48 10.51
CA ILE A 193 -5.43 -20.07 10.32
C ILE A 193 -4.27 -19.66 11.25
N ASP A 194 -4.25 -20.19 12.48
CA ASP A 194 -3.16 -19.92 13.43
C ASP A 194 -1.83 -20.54 12.99
N ALA A 195 -1.87 -21.65 12.23
CA ALA A 195 -0.66 -22.24 11.65
C ALA A 195 -0.09 -21.41 10.50
N MET A 196 -0.86 -20.45 9.96
CA MET A 196 -0.42 -19.48 8.95
C MET A 196 0.24 -18.25 9.56
N ARG A 197 0.30 -18.14 10.89
CA ARG A 197 0.90 -17.00 11.60
C ARG A 197 2.42 -17.12 11.63
N PHE A 198 3.09 -16.10 11.11
CA PHE A 198 4.53 -15.90 11.17
C PHE A 198 4.84 -14.64 11.96
N PRO A 199 5.48 -14.74 13.13
CA PRO A 199 6.01 -13.55 13.79
C PRO A 199 7.16 -13.00 12.95
N ILE A 200 7.13 -11.69 12.69
CA ILE A 200 8.24 -10.98 12.05
C ILE A 200 8.92 -10.16 13.14
N SER A 201 10.15 -10.54 13.47
CA SER A 201 10.98 -9.89 14.47
C SER A 201 11.55 -8.56 13.96
N ASP A 202 11.97 -7.69 14.89
CA ASP A 202 12.70 -6.46 14.54
C ASP A 202 13.99 -6.75 13.75
N GLN A 203 14.66 -7.87 14.07
CA GLN A 203 15.88 -8.27 13.37
C GLN A 203 15.60 -8.65 11.90
N GLU A 204 14.52 -9.38 11.64
CA GLU A 204 14.11 -9.74 10.27
C GLU A 204 13.67 -8.50 9.48
N LEU A 205 12.92 -7.59 10.09
CA LEU A 205 12.58 -6.31 9.48
C LEU A 205 13.81 -5.47 9.17
N ALA A 206 14.75 -5.36 10.10
CA ALA A 206 16.01 -4.66 9.89
C ALA A 206 16.81 -5.27 8.74
N ALA A 207 16.88 -6.60 8.65
CA ALA A 207 17.56 -7.29 7.56
C ALA A 207 16.91 -7.00 6.18
N LEU A 208 15.57 -6.97 6.10
CA LEU A 208 14.86 -6.59 4.88
C LEU A 208 15.12 -5.12 4.51
N GLN A 209 15.17 -4.24 5.49
CA GLN A 209 15.47 -2.82 5.30
C GLN A 209 16.90 -2.60 4.83
N ASP A 210 17.87 -3.35 5.34
CA ASP A 210 19.28 -3.28 4.90
C ASP A 210 19.43 -3.64 3.42
N VAL A 211 18.73 -4.66 2.94
CA VAL A 211 18.69 -5.00 1.51
C VAL A 211 18.12 -3.85 0.69
N HIS A 212 17.05 -3.20 1.15
CA HIS A 212 16.48 -2.03 0.47
C HIS A 212 17.46 -0.85 0.44
N LEU A 213 18.19 -0.60 1.52
CA LEU A 213 19.20 0.46 1.59
C LEU A 213 20.36 0.21 0.63
N GLN A 214 20.84 -1.03 0.53
CA GLN A 214 21.87 -1.41 -0.44
C GLN A 214 21.40 -1.18 -1.88
N MET A 215 20.19 -1.60 -2.21
CA MET A 215 19.60 -1.38 -3.54
C MET A 215 19.44 0.11 -3.87
N ARG A 216 19.02 0.93 -2.90
CA ARG A 216 18.92 2.40 -3.06
C ARG A 216 20.30 3.03 -3.28
N SER A 217 21.32 2.59 -2.56
CA SER A 217 22.71 3.07 -2.70
C SER A 217 23.26 2.76 -4.10
N ILE A 218 23.13 1.53 -4.57
CA ILE A 218 23.52 1.13 -5.93
C ILE A 218 22.79 1.98 -6.98
N SER A 219 21.47 2.15 -6.82
CA SER A 219 20.66 2.94 -7.74
C SER A 219 21.09 4.41 -7.78
N ALA A 220 21.40 5.01 -6.63
CA ALA A 220 21.88 6.38 -6.53
C ALA A 220 23.23 6.55 -7.25
N ASN A 221 24.14 5.58 -7.11
CA ASN A 221 25.42 5.57 -7.82
C ASN A 221 25.21 5.51 -9.34
N PHE A 222 24.28 4.69 -9.84
CA PHE A 222 23.97 4.67 -11.27
C PHE A 222 23.40 6.00 -11.77
N VAL A 223 22.48 6.62 -11.03
CA VAL A 223 21.93 7.94 -11.38
C VAL A 223 23.02 9.01 -11.39
N SER A 224 23.89 9.03 -10.38
CA SER A 224 25.02 9.97 -10.30
C SER A 224 25.99 9.79 -11.46
N ASN A 225 26.39 8.56 -11.75
CA ASN A 225 27.28 8.25 -12.86
C ASN A 225 26.66 8.59 -14.22
N LEU A 226 25.35 8.37 -14.38
CA LEU A 226 24.64 8.76 -15.58
C LEU A 226 24.68 10.28 -15.76
N ARG A 227 24.33 11.05 -14.72
CA ARG A 227 24.40 12.53 -14.73
C ARG A 227 25.80 13.03 -15.07
N ALA A 228 26.84 12.47 -14.47
CA ALA A 228 28.22 12.83 -14.78
C ALA A 228 28.56 12.63 -16.27
N ARG A 229 28.18 11.50 -16.87
CA ARG A 229 28.39 11.22 -18.30
C ARG A 229 27.67 12.20 -19.22
N PHE A 230 26.49 12.68 -18.84
CA PHE A 230 25.76 13.68 -19.61
C PHE A 230 26.44 15.06 -19.50
N ALA A 231 26.85 15.45 -18.29
CA ALA A 231 27.59 16.70 -18.07
C ALA A 231 28.92 16.73 -18.84
N GLU A 232 29.68 15.63 -18.84
CA GLU A 232 30.92 15.48 -19.63
C GLU A 232 30.71 15.65 -21.14
N ARG A 233 29.49 15.36 -21.63
CA ARG A 233 29.11 15.52 -23.04
C ARG A 233 28.48 16.87 -23.35
N GLY A 234 28.46 17.79 -22.39
CA GLY A 234 27.89 19.13 -22.56
C GLY A 234 26.37 19.13 -22.70
N ALA A 235 25.68 18.11 -22.21
CA ALA A 235 24.22 18.15 -22.12
C ALA A 235 23.82 19.27 -21.15
N PRO A 236 22.88 20.15 -21.52
CA PRO A 236 22.45 21.21 -20.63
C PRO A 236 21.73 20.61 -19.40
N ASP A 237 21.90 21.25 -18.24
CA ASP A 237 21.43 20.72 -16.95
C ASP A 237 19.89 20.55 -16.90
N ASP A 238 19.17 21.34 -17.70
CA ASP A 238 17.72 21.33 -17.85
C ASP A 238 17.18 20.05 -18.51
N LEU A 239 18.01 19.37 -19.30
CA LEU A 239 17.68 18.12 -20.00
C LEU A 239 17.54 16.93 -19.03
N LEU A 240 18.07 17.06 -17.80
CA LEU A 240 18.06 16.03 -16.76
C LEU A 240 17.34 16.44 -15.47
N SER A 241 17.07 17.72 -15.25
CA SER A 241 16.14 18.17 -14.22
C SER A 241 14.72 17.99 -14.76
N GLY A 242 13.94 17.07 -14.16
CA GLY A 242 12.54 16.88 -14.51
C GLY A 242 11.81 18.23 -14.61
N GLY A 243 11.11 18.43 -15.73
CA GLY A 243 10.65 19.74 -16.19
C GLY A 243 10.13 20.66 -15.10
N GLN A 244 10.58 21.92 -15.16
CA GLN A 244 9.92 23.01 -14.45
C GLN A 244 8.42 22.91 -14.71
N VAL A 245 7.66 22.80 -13.63
CA VAL A 245 6.22 23.00 -13.66
C VAL A 245 6.02 24.41 -14.20
N VAL A 246 5.47 24.51 -15.40
CA VAL A 246 4.87 25.73 -15.91
C VAL A 246 3.76 26.10 -14.93
N THR A 247 4.06 26.98 -13.99
CA THR A 247 3.05 27.67 -13.19
C THR A 247 2.55 28.82 -14.06
N ASP A 248 1.62 28.52 -14.97
CA ASP A 248 0.89 29.57 -15.66
C ASP A 248 -0.37 29.93 -14.85
N GLY A 249 -0.38 31.18 -14.39
CA GLY A 249 -1.55 32.08 -14.31
C GLY A 249 -2.71 31.72 -13.41
#